data_AF-A0A8K0D3E8-F1
#
_entry.id   AF-A0A8K0D3E8-F1
#
_cell.length_a   1.000
_cell.length_b   1.000
_cell.length_c   1.000
_cell.angle_alpha   90.00
_cell.angle_beta   90.00
_cell.angle_gamma   90.00
#
_symmetry.space_group_name_H-M   'P 1'
#
loop_
_entity.id
_entity.type
_entity.pdbx_description
1 polymer ?
#
loop_
_entity_poly.entity_id
_entity_poly.type
_entity_poly.pdbx_seq_one_letter_code
_entity_poly.pdbx_strand_id
1 'polypeptide(L)'
;MVDTPISNRSLRSLEASLRLGLLWYRHIIRMEERSMPKRPFRYQPENRQRGSRPRLKWIQGIETAMRARTLEKDDAQNRRLWKMRCGMQQKP
;
A
#
# COMPACT_ATOMS: atom_id res chain seq x y z
N MET A 1 -11.82 -16.70 21.39
CA MET A 1 -11.43 -15.66 20.42
C MET A 1 -11.72 -16.23 19.05
N VAL A 2 -12.72 -15.71 18.34
CA VAL A 2 -13.19 -16.26 17.06
C VAL A 2 -12.46 -15.57 15.91
N ASP A 3 -11.53 -16.28 15.28
CA ASP A 3 -11.03 -15.94 13.95
C ASP A 3 -12.15 -16.23 12.94
N THR A 4 -12.91 -15.20 12.59
CA THR A 4 -13.95 -15.31 11.56
C THR A 4 -13.29 -15.60 10.21
N PRO A 5 -13.62 -16.70 9.50
CA PRO A 5 -13.02 -16.99 8.21
C PRO A 5 -13.44 -15.92 7.20
N ILE A 6 -12.46 -15.18 6.70
CA ILE A 6 -12.68 -14.12 5.71
C ILE A 6 -13.23 -14.77 4.43
N SER A 7 -14.48 -14.44 4.08
CA SER A 7 -15.13 -14.93 2.86
C SER A 7 -14.28 -14.65 1.60
N ASN A 8 -14.24 -15.59 0.66
CA ASN A 8 -13.51 -15.48 -0.61
C ASN A 8 -13.85 -14.22 -1.43
N ARG A 9 -15.08 -13.69 -1.33
CA ARG A 9 -15.46 -12.42 -1.97
C ARG A 9 -14.77 -11.21 -1.31
N SER A 10 -14.61 -11.26 0.01
CA SER A 10 -13.94 -10.22 0.80
C SER A 10 -12.43 -10.21 0.54
N LEU A 11 -11.81 -11.39 0.41
CA LEU A 11 -10.40 -11.51 0.03
C LEU A 11 -10.10 -10.88 -1.34
N ARG A 12 -10.95 -11.11 -2.35
CA ARG A 12 -10.80 -10.50 -3.68
C ARG A 12 -10.95 -8.97 -3.66
N SER A 13 -11.89 -8.47 -2.87
CA SER A 13 -12.10 -7.02 -2.72
C SER A 13 -10.91 -6.35 -2.02
N LEU A 14 -10.40 -6.97 -0.95
CA LEU A 14 -9.20 -6.52 -0.25
C LEU A 14 -7.97 -6.56 -1.17
N GLU A 15 -7.82 -7.61 -1.96
CA GLU A 15 -6.72 -7.72 -2.93
C GLU A 15 -6.79 -6.62 -3.99
N ALA A 16 -7.98 -6.32 -4.53
CA ALA A 16 -8.17 -5.22 -5.48
C ALA A 16 -7.81 -3.86 -4.87
N SER A 17 -8.25 -3.60 -3.63
CA SER A 17 -7.89 -2.38 -2.90
C SER A 17 -6.38 -2.29 -2.63
N LEU A 18 -5.72 -3.39 -2.30
CA LEU A 18 -4.27 -3.45 -2.10
C LEU A 18 -3.50 -3.18 -3.41
N ARG A 19 -3.97 -3.71 -4.55
CA ARG A 19 -3.37 -3.46 -5.87
C ARG A 19 -3.43 -1.98 -6.25
N LEU A 20 -4.60 -1.34 -6.07
CA LEU A 20 -4.75 0.09 -6.29
C LEU A 20 -3.85 0.89 -5.34
N GLY A 21 -3.74 0.46 -4.08
CA GLY A 21 -2.88 1.14 -3.14
C GLY A 21 -1.38 0.99 -3.42
N LEU A 22 -0.93 -0.13 -4.00
CA LEU A 22 0.46 -0.28 -4.48
C LEU A 22 0.76 0.65 -5.67
N LEU A 23 -0.21 0.87 -6.57
CA LEU A 23 -0.07 1.85 -7.65
C LEU A 23 0.05 3.27 -7.09
N TRP A 24 -0.82 3.60 -6.15
CA TRP A 24 -0.89 4.93 -5.54
C TRP A 24 0.36 5.20 -4.68
N TYR A 25 0.85 4.21 -3.94
CA TYR A 25 2.12 4.28 -3.20
C TYR A 25 3.28 4.58 -4.15
N ARG A 26 3.43 3.80 -5.22
CA ARG A 26 4.46 4.06 -6.24
C ARG A 26 4.32 5.43 -6.87
N HIS A 27 3.09 5.87 -7.14
CA HIS A 27 2.83 7.21 -7.68
C HIS A 27 3.36 8.29 -6.73
N ILE A 28 2.95 8.28 -5.45
CA ILE A 28 3.43 9.23 -4.44
C ILE A 28 4.96 9.22 -4.34
N ILE A 29 5.58 8.06 -4.20
CA ILE A 29 7.04 7.95 -3.99
C ILE A 29 7.83 8.53 -5.17
N ARG A 30 7.27 8.53 -6.37
CA ARG A 30 7.89 9.10 -7.57
C ARG A 30 7.57 10.58 -7.81
N MET A 31 6.60 11.14 -7.09
CA MET A 31 6.31 12.57 -7.22
C MET A 31 7.45 13.40 -6.61
N GLU A 32 7.58 14.62 -7.10
CA GLU A 32 8.53 15.59 -6.55
C GLU A 32 8.22 15.83 -5.06
N GLU A 33 9.24 16.06 -4.24
CA GLU A 33 9.08 16.30 -2.80
C GLU A 33 8.15 17.48 -2.48
N ARG A 34 8.09 18.47 -3.37
CA ARG A 34 7.20 19.63 -3.23
C ARG A 34 5.75 19.34 -3.62
N SER A 35 5.47 18.17 -4.20
CA SER A 35 4.14 17.78 -4.65
C SER A 35 3.18 17.62 -3.47
N MET A 36 1.99 18.20 -3.61
CA MET A 36 0.93 18.21 -2.61
C MET A 36 0.51 16.84 -2.05
N PRO A 37 0.54 15.70 -2.78
CA PRO A 37 0.28 14.39 -2.16
C PRO A 37 1.48 13.78 -1.44
N LYS A 38 2.72 14.17 -1.75
CA LYS A 38 3.94 13.61 -1.13
C LYS A 38 4.26 14.25 0.21
N ARG A 39 4.07 15.56 0.33
CA ARG A 39 4.20 16.30 1.60
C ARG A 39 3.37 15.73 2.76
N PRO A 40 2.04 15.57 2.65
CA PRO A 40 1.22 15.01 3.72
C PRO A 40 1.46 13.52 3.91
N PHE A 41 1.92 12.80 2.89
CA PHE A 41 2.32 11.40 3.03
C PHE A 41 3.56 11.24 3.92
N ARG A 42 4.54 12.15 3.79
CA ARG A 42 5.74 12.18 4.64
C ARG A 42 5.47 12.78 6.02
N TYR A 43 4.49 13.66 6.13
CA TYR A 43 4.15 14.32 7.39
C TYR A 43 3.55 13.32 8.39
N GLN A 44 4.33 12.99 9.43
CA GLN A 44 3.89 12.19 10.56
C GLN A 44 3.83 13.08 11.81
N PRO A 45 2.65 13.53 12.24
CA PRO A 45 2.53 14.35 13.45
C PRO A 45 2.82 13.53 14.70
N GLU A 46 3.66 14.08 15.59
CA GLU A 46 4.08 13.52 16.88
C GLU A 46 2.87 13.14 17.77
N ASN A 47 1.89 14.04 17.86
CA ASN A 47 0.76 13.97 18.79
C ASN A 47 -0.58 13.64 18.10
N ARG A 48 -0.58 12.68 17.16
CA ARG A 48 -1.83 12.26 16.52
C ARG A 48 -2.69 11.46 17.50
N GLN A 49 -3.71 12.10 18.08
CA GLN A 49 -4.70 11.41 18.90
C GLN A 49 -5.34 10.25 18.12
N ARG A 50 -5.29 9.05 18.69
CA ARG A 50 -5.93 7.87 18.12
C ARG A 50 -7.44 8.07 18.22
N GLY A 51 -8.09 8.34 17.08
CA GLY A 51 -9.54 8.19 17.01
C GLY A 51 -9.94 6.76 17.38
N SER A 52 -11.11 6.60 17.99
CA SER A 52 -11.67 5.36 18.55
C SER A 52 -11.73 4.16 17.60
N ARG A 53 -11.67 4.38 16.28
CA ARG A 53 -11.54 3.30 15.29
C ARG A 53 -10.06 2.98 15.07
N PRO A 54 -9.59 1.73 15.29
CA PRO A 54 -8.32 1.29 14.75
C PRO A 54 -8.42 1.35 13.23
N ARG A 55 -8.05 2.51 12.66
CA ARG A 55 -7.84 2.67 11.24
C ARG A 55 -6.60 1.85 10.96
N LEU A 56 -6.77 0.65 10.41
CA LEU A 56 -5.68 -0.03 9.72
C LEU A 56 -5.03 1.05 8.85
N LYS A 57 -3.82 1.49 9.19
CA LYS A 57 -3.20 2.57 8.42
C LYS A 57 -3.11 1.99 7.03
N TRP A 58 -3.74 2.61 6.04
CA TRP A 58 -3.74 2.03 4.69
C TRP A 58 -2.29 1.72 4.26
N ILE A 59 -1.33 2.56 4.69
CA ILE A 59 0.12 2.36 4.61
C ILE A 59 0.57 1.03 5.22
N GLN A 60 0.13 0.66 6.43
CA GLN A 60 0.44 -0.64 7.02
C GLN A 60 -0.07 -1.80 6.17
N GLY A 61 -1.28 -1.68 5.60
CA GLY A 61 -1.80 -2.66 4.64
C GLY A 61 -0.91 -2.79 3.40
N ILE A 62 -0.45 -1.66 2.87
CA ILE A 62 0.50 -1.61 1.76
C ILE A 62 1.87 -2.17 2.14
N GLU A 63 2.43 -1.81 3.30
CA GLU A 63 3.72 -2.31 3.79
C GLU A 63 3.70 -3.81 4.04
N THR A 64 2.59 -4.35 4.55
CA THR A 64 2.39 -5.81 4.67
C THR A 64 2.29 -6.46 3.30
N ALA A 65 1.57 -5.86 2.36
CA ALA A 65 1.47 -6.34 0.98
C ALA A 65 2.81 -6.26 0.21
N MET A 66 3.64 -5.27 0.50
CA MET A 66 5.00 -5.14 -0.02
C MET A 66 5.92 -6.20 0.56
N ARG A 67 5.90 -6.39 1.89
CA ARG A 67 6.67 -7.45 2.57
C ARG A 67 6.32 -8.85 2.04
N ALA A 68 5.04 -9.13 1.83
CA ALA A 68 4.58 -10.38 1.23
C ALA A 68 5.09 -10.61 -0.22
N ARG A 69 5.52 -9.56 -0.91
CA ARG A 69 6.07 -9.59 -2.29
C ARG A 69 7.58 -9.39 -2.34
N THR A 70 8.23 -9.30 -1.17
CA THR A 70 9.65 -8.96 -1.02
C THR A 70 10.00 -7.65 -1.74
N LEU A 71 9.18 -6.62 -1.51
CA LEU A 71 9.40 -5.26 -2.02
C LEU A 71 9.79 -4.33 -0.88
N GLU A 72 10.83 -3.53 -1.11
CA GLU A 72 11.23 -2.43 -0.25
C GLU A 72 10.68 -1.09 -0.76
N LYS A 73 10.80 -0.04 0.06
CA LYS A 73 10.31 1.31 -0.29
C LYS A 73 11.03 1.87 -1.52
N ASP A 74 12.33 1.59 -1.63
CA ASP A 74 13.18 2.09 -2.72
C ASP A 74 12.88 1.38 -4.05
N ASP A 75 12.40 0.14 -4.01
CA ASP A 75 11.99 -0.62 -5.19
C ASP A 75 10.84 0.06 -5.97
N ALA A 76 10.09 0.96 -5.32
CA ALA A 76 9.03 1.75 -5.97
C ALA A 76 9.57 2.65 -7.10
N GLN A 77 10.85 3.02 -7.04
CA GLN A 77 11.51 3.78 -8.11
C GLN A 77 11.74 2.90 -9.35
N ASN A 78 12.07 1.63 -9.16
CA ASN A 78 12.31 0.68 -10.24
C ASN A 78 10.99 0.16 -10.86
N ARG A 79 10.60 0.78 -11.98
CA ARG A 79 9.35 0.47 -12.69
C ARG A 79 9.22 -1.00 -13.09
N ARG A 80 10.32 -1.64 -13.52
CA ARG A 80 10.31 -3.02 -14.01
C ARG A 80 10.16 -4.00 -12.85
N LEU A 81 10.95 -3.82 -11.81
CA LEU A 81 10.89 -4.64 -10.60
C LEU A 81 9.50 -4.54 -9.94
N TRP A 82 8.98 -3.32 -9.79
CA TRP A 82 7.67 -3.10 -9.17
C TRP A 82 6.52 -3.79 -9.94
N LYS A 83 6.51 -3.69 -11.27
CA LYS A 83 5.50 -4.35 -12.11
C LYS A 83 5.56 -5.87 -11.99
N MET A 84 6.77 -6.44 -12.00
CA MET A 84 7.01 -7.87 -11.88
C MET A 84 6.50 -8.41 -10.53
N ARG A 85 6.93 -7.78 -9.42
CA ARG A 85 6.58 -8.23 -8.06
C ARG A 85 5.13 -7.98 -7.68
N CYS A 86 4.48 -6.95 -8.23
CA CYS A 86 3.05 -6.69 -7.98
C CYS A 86 2.10 -7.54 -8.85
N GLY A 87 2.61 -8.40 -9.74
CA GLY A 87 1.77 -9.23 -10.62
C GLY A 87 0.97 -8.40 -11.63
N MET A 88 1.46 -7.21 -12.01
CA MET A 88 0.89 -6.37 -13.07
C MET A 88 1.36 -6.81 -14.47
N GLN A 89 1.72 -8.09 -14.63
CA GLN A 89 2.03 -8.64 -15.93
C GLN A 89 0.73 -8.76 -16.74
N GLN A 90 0.81 -8.26 -17.97
CA GLN A 90 -0.19 -8.57 -18.98
C GLN A 90 -0.20 -10.08 -19.18
N LYS A 91 -1.39 -10.66 -19.24
CA LYS A 91 -1.57 -12.00 -19.81
C LYS A 91 -0.92 -11.99 -21.20
N PRO A 92 -0.20 -13.06 -21.59
CA PRO A 92 0.27 -13.22 -22.97
C PRO A 92 -0.91 -13.18 -23.96
#